data_AF-A0A554G104-F1
#
_entry.id   AF-A0A554G104-F1
#
_cell.length_a   1.000
_cell.length_b   1.000
_cell.length_c   1.000
_cell.angle_alpha   90.00
_cell.angle_beta   90.00
_cell.angle_gamma   90.00
#
_symmetry.space_group_name_H-M   'P 1'
#
loop_
_entity.id
_entity.type
_entity.pdbx_description
1 polymer ?
#
loop_
_entity_poly.entity_id
_entity_poly.type
_entity_poly.pdbx_seq_one_letter_code
_entity_poly.pdbx_strand_id
1 'polypeptide(L)'
;MMESRAAAAFEALKSLLDANGKRHWIREGSPTDDAPHPLWAHLVPPALRAFVARCGYPSILAPGLQLAFVPLHLQPTIGLAEAGFDWHLYKALLQAAVRRANGAFFAGSDLSDVGGWCLRLDGEEPRVWEIEESLALSQKKPASFDDWCIARIEKVRRKALAAGTGAKKPRKQNASDPADELSLYAGSASYYPTAVTPDARWPNGKVKSEGAFKDDKPEGPFRFFFMTGAPLASGHFENGVRQGTWQYHLPPSHTEDASEKRLWGRGEVKDGLEEGLWTGTDEWSPVERARVFHAGVLQELSAPPTR
;
A
#
# COMPACT_ATOMS: atom_id res chain seq x y z
N MET A 1 21.98 12.16 12.77
CA MET A 1 20.61 11.66 12.64
C MET A 1 19.73 12.85 12.33
N MET A 2 18.91 12.82 11.27
CA MET A 2 17.93 13.89 11.05
C MET A 2 16.94 13.91 12.22
N GLU A 3 16.69 15.07 12.80
CA GLU A 3 15.66 15.24 13.82
C GLU A 3 14.28 15.25 13.14
N SER A 4 13.38 14.35 13.55
CA SER A 4 11.99 14.37 13.09
C SER A 4 11.20 15.43 13.86
N ARG A 5 10.62 16.41 13.14
CA ARG A 5 9.75 17.42 13.76
C ARG A 5 8.44 16.79 14.23
N ALA A 6 7.94 15.78 13.52
CA ALA A 6 6.79 15.00 13.95
C ALA A 6 7.03 14.31 15.29
N ALA A 7 8.23 13.75 15.50
CA ALA A 7 8.56 13.09 16.76
C ALA A 7 8.58 14.07 17.93
N ALA A 8 9.15 15.26 17.73
CA ALA A 8 9.11 16.32 18.73
C ALA A 8 7.67 16.78 19.05
N ALA A 9 6.83 16.93 18.01
CA ALA A 9 5.42 17.27 18.18
C ALA A 9 4.64 16.18 18.94
N PHE A 10 4.95 14.91 18.70
CA PHE A 10 4.35 13.78 19.40
C PHE A 10 4.69 13.78 20.88
N GLU A 11 5.97 13.97 21.25
CA GLU A 11 6.39 14.05 22.65
C GLU A 11 5.73 15.22 23.39
N ALA A 12 5.55 16.36 22.72
CA ALA A 12 4.83 17.50 23.25
C ALA A 12 3.34 17.18 23.49
N LEU A 13 2.68 16.48 22.57
CA LEU A 13 1.31 16.02 22.74
C LEU A 13 1.20 15.01 23.89
N LYS A 14 2.10 14.03 23.96
CA LYS A 14 2.15 13.03 25.02
C LYS A 14 2.25 13.70 26.40
N SER A 15 3.21 14.61 26.56
CA SER A 15 3.37 15.40 27.80
C SER A 15 2.10 16.19 28.16
N LEU A 16 1.43 16.79 27.16
CA LEU A 16 0.18 17.51 27.38
C LEU A 16 -0.96 16.58 27.81
N LEU A 17 -1.10 15.41 27.19
CA LEU A 17 -2.14 14.44 27.57
C LEU A 17 -1.89 13.88 28.97
N ASP A 18 -0.63 13.63 29.33
CA ASP A 18 -0.24 13.14 30.65
C ASP A 18 -0.57 14.16 31.74
N ALA A 19 -0.21 15.42 31.52
CA ALA A 19 -0.53 16.52 32.43
C ALA A 19 -2.05 16.74 32.62
N ASN A 20 -2.88 16.25 31.69
CA ASN A 20 -4.34 16.40 31.73
C ASN A 20 -5.08 15.08 32.03
N GLY A 21 -4.39 14.02 32.50
CA GLY A 21 -5.01 12.73 32.84
C GLY A 21 -5.56 11.95 31.62
N LYS A 22 -5.14 12.32 30.40
CA LYS A 22 -5.58 11.72 29.13
C LYS A 22 -4.53 10.78 28.52
N ARG A 23 -3.55 10.33 29.31
CA ARG A 23 -2.54 9.33 28.90
C ARG A 23 -3.15 8.13 28.18
N HIS A 24 -4.31 7.67 28.64
CA HIS A 24 -5.05 6.53 28.09
C HIS A 24 -5.48 6.69 26.62
N TRP A 25 -5.37 7.88 26.03
CA TRP A 25 -5.60 8.10 24.59
C TRP A 25 -4.41 7.63 23.74
N ILE A 26 -3.23 7.46 24.33
CA ILE A 26 -2.05 6.93 23.67
C ILE A 26 -1.81 5.50 24.16
N ARG A 27 -1.78 4.55 23.24
CA ARG A 27 -1.20 3.23 23.46
C ARG A 27 0.21 3.22 22.89
N GLU A 28 1.17 2.70 23.62
CA GLU A 28 2.55 2.59 23.16
C GLU A 28 2.85 1.17 22.71
N GLY A 29 3.47 1.05 21.53
CA GLY A 29 4.07 -0.18 21.04
C GLY A 29 5.60 -0.12 21.12
N SER A 30 6.23 -1.28 21.29
CA SER A 30 7.69 -1.41 21.27
C SER A 30 8.17 -1.71 19.84
N PRO A 31 9.24 -1.07 19.34
CA PRO A 31 9.73 -1.26 17.97
C PRO A 31 10.63 -2.49 17.79
N THR A 32 10.53 -3.49 18.68
CA THR A 32 11.69 -4.32 19.06
C THR A 32 12.17 -5.34 18.04
N ASP A 33 11.50 -5.52 16.89
CA ASP A 33 11.95 -6.44 15.82
C ASP A 33 11.83 -5.85 14.39
N ASP A 34 11.75 -4.52 14.26
CA ASP A 34 11.13 -3.83 13.11
C ASP A 34 12.08 -3.28 12.01
N ALA A 35 13.10 -4.03 11.62
CA ALA A 35 13.79 -3.66 10.37
C ALA A 35 12.82 -3.86 9.19
N PRO A 36 12.58 -2.85 8.34
CA PRO A 36 11.78 -3.06 7.15
C PRO A 36 12.44 -4.15 6.32
N HIS A 37 11.64 -5.07 5.78
CA HIS A 37 12.16 -6.13 4.93
C HIS A 37 13.07 -5.51 3.85
N PRO A 38 14.27 -6.05 3.58
CA PRO A 38 15.25 -5.41 2.69
C PRO A 38 14.69 -4.99 1.33
N LEU A 39 13.77 -5.79 0.78
CA LEU A 39 13.04 -5.48 -0.47
C LEU A 39 12.27 -4.14 -0.42
N TRP A 40 11.76 -3.72 0.73
CA TRP A 40 10.90 -2.55 0.90
C TRP A 40 11.55 -1.42 1.70
N ALA A 41 12.78 -1.62 2.18
CA ALA A 41 13.51 -0.64 2.98
C ALA A 41 13.71 0.71 2.29
N HIS A 42 13.72 0.72 0.95
CA HIS A 42 13.82 1.93 0.12
C HIS A 42 12.52 2.76 0.11
N LEU A 43 11.37 2.16 0.42
CA LEU A 43 10.07 2.84 0.49
C LEU A 43 9.82 3.51 1.83
N VAL A 44 10.67 3.23 2.83
CA VAL A 44 10.54 3.80 4.18
C VAL A 44 11.40 5.07 4.27
N PRO A 45 10.80 6.27 4.30
CA PRO A 45 11.58 7.50 4.28
C PRO A 45 12.38 7.69 5.57
N PRO A 46 13.53 8.40 5.53
CA PRO A 46 14.30 8.73 6.73
C PRO A 46 13.48 9.38 7.85
N ALA A 47 12.51 10.24 7.50
CA ALA A 47 11.64 10.92 8.47
C ALA A 47 10.77 9.93 9.27
N LEU A 48 10.17 8.93 8.60
CA LEU A 48 9.37 7.90 9.26
C LEU A 48 10.24 7.03 10.18
N ARG A 49 11.44 6.63 9.73
CA ARG A 49 12.39 5.89 10.58
C ARG A 49 12.79 6.66 11.82
N ALA A 50 13.09 7.95 11.67
CA ALA A 50 13.44 8.82 12.78
C ALA A 50 12.26 9.02 13.76
N PHE A 51 11.04 9.10 13.25
CA PHE A 51 9.83 9.14 14.08
C PHE A 51 9.65 7.87 14.91
N VAL A 52 9.67 6.70 14.24
CA VAL A 52 9.52 5.38 14.90
C VAL A 52 10.61 5.15 15.94
N ALA A 53 11.87 5.47 15.62
CA ALA A 53 13.00 5.27 16.53
C ALA A 53 12.86 6.06 17.84
N ARG A 54 12.09 7.16 17.84
CA ARG A 54 11.92 8.04 19.00
C ARG A 54 10.60 7.82 19.74
N CYS A 55 9.52 7.63 19.00
CA CYS A 55 8.17 7.57 19.56
C CYS A 55 7.63 6.14 19.70
N GLY A 56 8.30 5.14 19.12
CA GLY A 56 7.77 3.78 18.98
C GLY A 56 6.68 3.70 17.91
N TYR A 57 5.84 2.66 17.97
CA TYR A 57 4.60 2.56 17.17
C TYR A 57 3.39 2.89 18.05
N PRO A 58 3.14 4.17 18.34
CA PRO A 58 2.01 4.56 19.17
C PRO A 58 0.70 4.46 18.40
N SER A 59 -0.40 4.29 19.13
CA SER A 59 -1.76 4.51 18.62
C SER A 59 -2.47 5.60 19.39
N ILE A 60 -3.08 6.56 18.69
CA ILE A 60 -3.81 7.71 19.23
C ILE A 60 -5.32 7.51 19.03
N LEU A 61 -6.05 7.26 20.12
CA LEU A 61 -7.48 6.97 20.12
C LEU A 61 -8.29 8.19 20.61
N ALA A 62 -8.43 9.20 19.74
CA ALA A 62 -9.30 10.36 19.99
C ALA A 62 -10.63 10.26 19.20
N PRO A 63 -11.78 10.74 19.75
CA PRO A 63 -13.14 10.57 19.19
C PRO A 63 -13.43 11.06 17.76
N GLY A 64 -12.43 11.50 17.00
CA GLY A 64 -12.57 11.69 15.56
C GLY A 64 -11.24 11.81 14.85
N LEU A 65 -10.21 11.17 15.40
CA LEU A 65 -8.91 11.08 14.73
C LEU A 65 -8.39 9.67 14.65
N GLN A 66 -8.81 8.76 15.56
CA GLN A 66 -8.49 7.32 15.61
C GLN A 66 -7.32 7.01 14.69
N LEU A 67 -6.09 7.18 15.16
CA LEU A 67 -4.90 7.12 14.33
C LEU A 67 -3.96 6.07 14.92
N ALA A 68 -3.76 4.96 14.22
CA ALA A 68 -2.78 3.95 14.58
C ALA A 68 -1.62 3.99 13.59
N PHE A 69 -0.38 3.99 14.07
CA PHE A 69 0.80 3.77 13.22
C PHE A 69 1.04 2.28 13.07
N VAL A 70 1.47 1.86 11.89
CA VAL A 70 1.71 0.45 11.57
C VAL A 70 3.21 0.11 11.64
N PRO A 71 3.59 -1.08 12.15
CA PRO A 71 4.97 -1.53 12.17
C PRO A 71 5.65 -1.59 10.79
N LEU A 72 6.93 -1.23 10.73
CA LEU A 72 7.74 -1.23 9.50
C LEU A 72 7.98 -2.63 8.92
N HIS A 73 7.93 -3.69 9.74
CA HIS A 73 8.04 -5.07 9.23
C HIS A 73 6.83 -5.46 8.36
N LEU A 74 5.70 -4.76 8.51
CA LEU A 74 4.40 -5.22 8.06
C LEU A 74 3.98 -4.70 6.67
N GLN A 75 4.66 -3.75 6.03
CA GLN A 75 3.98 -2.99 4.95
C GLN A 75 4.81 -2.58 3.73
N PRO A 76 4.79 -3.40 2.67
CA PRO A 76 4.28 -2.93 1.40
C PRO A 76 2.75 -2.80 1.48
N THR A 77 2.19 -1.64 1.12
CA THR A 77 0.88 -1.66 0.47
C THR A 77 1.10 -2.39 -0.84
N ILE A 78 0.95 -3.71 -0.82
CA ILE A 78 0.94 -4.44 -2.07
C ILE A 78 -0.32 -3.93 -2.77
N GLY A 79 -0.19 -3.22 -3.87
CA GLY A 79 -1.24 -2.97 -4.87
C GLY A 79 -2.58 -2.35 -4.46
N LEU A 80 -2.75 -1.74 -3.28
CA LEU A 80 -4.02 -1.12 -2.87
C LEU A 80 -4.02 0.40 -3.10
N ALA A 81 -3.43 0.87 -4.20
CA ALA A 81 -3.14 2.28 -4.37
C ALA A 81 -3.55 2.88 -5.71
N GLU A 82 -4.01 2.09 -6.69
CA GLU A 82 -4.11 2.58 -8.05
C GLU A 82 -5.51 2.42 -8.59
N ALA A 83 -6.18 3.56 -8.80
CA ALA A 83 -7.47 3.62 -9.43
C ALA A 83 -7.47 2.77 -10.71
N GLY A 84 -8.38 1.80 -10.79
CA GLY A 84 -8.48 0.86 -11.90
C GLY A 84 -7.96 -0.56 -11.63
N PHE A 85 -7.21 -0.81 -10.55
CA PHE A 85 -6.93 -2.17 -10.09
C PHE A 85 -8.04 -2.65 -9.17
N ASP A 86 -8.80 -3.67 -9.57
CA ASP A 86 -9.75 -4.34 -8.70
C ASP A 86 -9.05 -5.34 -7.76
N TRP A 87 -9.77 -5.76 -6.70
CA TRP A 87 -9.28 -6.70 -5.70
C TRP A 87 -8.85 -8.06 -6.27
N HIS A 88 -9.50 -8.53 -7.34
CA HIS A 88 -9.20 -9.81 -7.95
C HIS A 88 -7.91 -9.79 -8.76
N LEU A 89 -7.71 -8.73 -9.55
CA LEU A 89 -6.45 -8.49 -10.26
C LEU A 89 -5.30 -8.28 -9.28
N TYR A 90 -5.52 -7.55 -8.19
CA TYR A 90 -4.56 -7.41 -7.11
C TYR A 90 -4.10 -8.77 -6.56
N LYS A 91 -5.05 -9.64 -6.21
CA LYS A 91 -4.77 -11.01 -5.74
C LYS A 91 -4.01 -11.83 -6.77
N ALA A 92 -4.28 -11.61 -8.07
CA ALA A 92 -3.58 -12.26 -9.18
C ALA A 92 -2.11 -11.78 -9.30
N LEU A 93 -1.84 -10.49 -9.15
CA LEU A 93 -0.49 -9.92 -9.20
C LEU A 93 0.35 -10.36 -7.99
N LEU A 94 -0.26 -10.39 -6.80
CA LEU A 94 0.32 -10.97 -5.59
C LEU A 94 0.81 -12.41 -5.82
N GLN A 95 -0.06 -13.19 -6.44
CA GLN A 95 0.17 -14.59 -6.78
C GLN A 95 1.32 -14.76 -7.77
N ALA A 96 1.43 -13.87 -8.74
CA ALA A 96 2.47 -13.88 -9.77
C ALA A 96 3.85 -13.43 -9.27
N ALA A 97 3.98 -13.06 -7.99
CA ALA A 97 5.17 -12.38 -7.49
C ALA A 97 5.56 -11.14 -8.32
N VAL A 98 4.58 -10.56 -9.05
CA VAL A 98 4.66 -9.26 -9.69
C VAL A 98 4.50 -8.25 -8.56
N ARG A 99 5.61 -7.96 -7.86
CA ARG A 99 5.62 -7.08 -6.69
C ARG A 99 6.55 -5.90 -6.94
N ARG A 100 5.95 -4.73 -7.12
CA ARG A 100 6.56 -3.49 -6.65
C ARG A 100 5.50 -2.76 -5.83
N ALA A 101 5.84 -2.46 -4.59
CA ALA A 101 5.01 -1.60 -3.77
C ALA A 101 5.40 -0.18 -4.13
N ASN A 102 4.40 0.64 -4.44
CA ASN A 102 4.63 2.00 -4.90
C ASN A 102 4.54 2.98 -3.72
N GLY A 103 4.27 2.46 -2.52
CA GLY A 103 4.35 3.19 -1.27
C GLY A 103 4.40 2.25 -0.06
N ALA A 104 4.78 2.81 1.08
CA ALA A 104 4.76 2.17 2.38
C ALA A 104 3.57 2.71 3.18
N PHE A 105 2.59 1.86 3.46
CA PHE A 105 1.57 2.21 4.46
C PHE A 105 2.28 2.46 5.80
N PHE A 106 1.77 3.40 6.56
CA PHE A 106 2.39 3.77 7.83
C PHE A 106 1.39 4.15 8.90
N ALA A 107 0.14 4.47 8.52
CA ALA A 107 -0.91 4.78 9.48
C ALA A 107 -2.30 4.48 8.93
N GLY A 108 -3.24 4.11 9.81
CA GLY A 108 -4.64 3.87 9.46
C GLY A 108 -5.57 4.42 10.52
N SER A 109 -6.85 4.59 10.16
CA SER A 109 -7.87 4.98 11.13
C SER A 109 -8.51 3.82 11.87
N ASP A 110 -8.65 2.74 11.11
CA ASP A 110 -9.18 1.45 11.48
C ASP A 110 -8.44 0.48 10.55
N LEU A 111 -7.67 -0.45 11.10
CA LEU A 111 -6.84 -1.33 10.28
C LEU A 111 -7.65 -2.52 9.73
N SER A 112 -8.96 -2.61 10.01
CA SER A 112 -9.83 -3.68 9.51
C SER A 112 -10.31 -3.48 8.06
N ASP A 113 -10.52 -2.23 7.62
CA ASP A 113 -11.12 -1.89 6.31
C ASP A 113 -10.13 -1.33 5.28
N VAL A 114 -8.82 -1.50 5.50
CA VAL A 114 -7.74 -1.01 4.61
C VAL A 114 -7.86 0.49 4.28
N GLY A 115 -8.28 1.29 5.26
CA GLY A 115 -8.31 2.75 5.20
C GLY A 115 -7.11 3.36 5.92
N GLY A 116 -6.49 4.39 5.34
CA GLY A 116 -5.35 5.03 6.01
C GLY A 116 -4.48 5.91 5.13
N TRP A 117 -3.18 5.79 5.34
CA TRP A 117 -2.17 6.62 4.70
C TRP A 117 -0.92 5.82 4.38
N CYS A 118 -0.38 6.07 3.19
CA CYS A 118 0.92 5.57 2.77
C CYS A 118 1.86 6.69 2.36
N LEU A 119 3.17 6.41 2.43
CA LEU A 119 4.23 7.23 1.88
C LEU A 119 4.58 6.68 0.50
N ARG A 120 4.51 7.51 -0.52
CA ARG A 120 4.86 7.17 -1.91
C ARG A 120 5.71 8.28 -2.49
N LEU A 121 6.65 7.91 -3.37
CA LEU A 121 7.43 8.90 -4.10
C LEU A 121 6.53 9.63 -5.11
N ASP A 122 6.67 10.94 -5.16
CA ASP A 122 6.15 11.82 -6.20
C ASP A 122 7.36 12.54 -6.82
N GLY A 123 7.80 12.06 -7.99
CA GLY A 123 9.14 12.31 -8.49
C GLY A 123 10.20 11.68 -7.57
N GLU A 124 11.08 12.50 -7.01
CA GLU A 124 12.14 12.05 -6.08
C GLU A 124 11.77 12.24 -4.60
N GLU A 125 10.66 12.91 -4.30
CA GLU A 125 10.28 13.25 -2.92
C GLU A 125 9.19 12.33 -2.37
N PRO A 126 9.32 11.79 -1.15
CA PRO A 126 8.26 11.02 -0.51
C PRO A 126 7.12 11.93 -0.04
N ARG A 127 5.89 11.53 -0.34
CA ARG A 127 4.66 12.25 -0.02
C ARG A 127 3.63 11.33 0.64
N VAL A 128 2.77 11.92 1.46
CA VAL A 128 1.65 11.20 2.09
C VAL A 128 0.46 11.15 1.14
N TRP A 129 -0.06 9.95 0.94
CA TRP A 129 -1.28 9.66 0.18
C TRP A 129 -2.34 9.10 1.12
N GLU A 130 -3.60 9.39 0.85
CA GLU A 130 -4.74 8.78 1.56
C GLU A 130 -5.16 7.51 0.84
N ILE A 131 -5.52 6.49 1.62
CA ILE A 131 -6.00 5.21 1.14
C ILE A 131 -7.45 5.05 1.58
N GLU A 132 -8.34 4.87 0.62
CA GLU A 132 -9.75 4.60 0.81
C GLU A 132 -10.16 3.45 -0.11
N GLU A 133 -10.90 2.47 0.41
CA GLU A 133 -11.30 1.25 -0.32
C GLU A 133 -10.15 0.58 -1.07
N SER A 134 -8.97 0.53 -0.44
CA SER A 134 -7.78 -0.01 -1.10
C SER A 134 -7.34 0.74 -2.37
N LEU A 135 -7.57 2.05 -2.43
CA LEU A 135 -7.11 2.93 -3.51
C LEU A 135 -6.42 4.16 -2.91
N ALA A 136 -5.29 4.58 -3.50
CA ALA A 136 -4.60 5.78 -3.08
C ALA A 136 -5.17 6.96 -3.86
N LEU A 137 -5.73 7.90 -3.12
CA LEU A 137 -6.36 9.08 -3.66
C LEU A 137 -5.36 10.23 -3.66
N SER A 138 -5.26 10.93 -4.80
CA SER A 138 -4.42 12.12 -4.89
C SER A 138 -5.00 13.20 -3.98
N GLN A 139 -4.18 13.70 -3.04
CA GLN A 139 -4.60 14.79 -2.17
C GLN A 139 -4.46 16.13 -2.91
N LYS A 140 -5.41 17.04 -2.69
CA LYS A 140 -5.41 18.41 -3.27
C LYS A 140 -4.17 19.24 -2.93
N LYS A 141 -3.35 18.82 -1.96
CA LYS A 141 -2.02 19.39 -1.68
C LYS A 141 -1.07 18.28 -1.21
N PRO A 142 0.11 18.15 -1.81
CA PRO A 142 1.11 17.21 -1.32
C PRO A 142 1.73 17.68 0.02
N ALA A 143 1.64 16.87 1.08
CA ALA A 143 2.30 17.14 2.36
C ALA A 143 3.44 16.12 2.61
N SER A 144 4.57 16.61 3.12
CA SER A 144 5.62 15.74 3.65
C SER A 144 5.09 14.93 4.86
N PHE A 145 5.75 13.81 5.19
CA PHE A 145 5.40 13.04 6.39
C PHE A 145 5.32 13.92 7.65
N ASP A 146 6.33 14.77 7.86
CA ASP A 146 6.40 15.64 9.04
C ASP A 146 5.22 16.62 9.06
N ASP A 147 4.94 17.31 7.95
CA ASP A 147 3.89 18.31 7.90
C ASP A 147 2.50 17.69 8.08
N TRP A 148 2.28 16.53 7.45
CA TRP A 148 1.05 15.76 7.62
C TRP A 148 0.87 15.30 9.07
N CYS A 149 1.92 14.74 9.67
CA CYS A 149 1.87 14.20 11.03
C CYS A 149 1.63 15.31 12.05
N ILE A 150 2.35 16.42 11.93
CA ILE A 150 2.15 17.61 12.77
C ILE A 150 0.72 18.14 12.64
N ALA A 151 0.20 18.25 11.42
CA ALA A 151 -1.18 18.70 11.22
C ALA A 151 -2.20 17.76 11.88
N ARG A 152 -1.96 16.44 11.87
CA ARG A 152 -2.82 15.45 12.53
C ARG A 152 -2.71 15.53 14.06
N ILE A 153 -1.50 15.63 14.60
CA ILE A 153 -1.21 15.81 16.03
C ILE A 153 -1.86 17.11 16.56
N GLU A 154 -1.75 18.21 15.84
CA GLU A 154 -2.36 19.49 16.22
C GLU A 154 -3.90 19.42 16.25
N LYS A 155 -4.52 18.63 15.36
CA LYS A 155 -5.97 18.35 15.47
C LYS A 155 -6.30 17.61 16.77
N VAL A 156 -5.47 16.65 17.22
CA VAL A 156 -5.67 15.96 18.51
C VAL A 156 -5.52 16.95 19.65
N ARG A 157 -4.46 17.75 19.63
CA ARG A 157 -4.14 18.74 20.66
C ARG A 157 -5.27 19.74 20.84
N ARG A 158 -5.79 20.32 19.76
CA ARG A 158 -6.94 21.24 19.79
C ARG A 158 -8.18 20.59 20.40
N LYS A 159 -8.48 19.34 20.04
CA LYS A 159 -9.61 18.59 20.64
C LYS A 159 -9.37 18.30 22.12
N ALA A 160 -8.15 17.96 22.52
CA ALA A 160 -7.80 17.69 23.91
C ALA A 160 -8.00 18.93 24.80
N LEU A 161 -7.61 20.11 24.31
CA LEU A 161 -7.82 21.40 24.95
C LEU A 161 -9.31 21.80 25.00
N ALA A 162 -10.05 21.62 23.90
CA ALA A 162 -11.47 21.94 23.84
C ALA A 162 -12.33 21.01 24.72
N ALA A 163 -11.94 19.74 24.89
CA ALA A 163 -12.65 18.80 25.75
C ALA A 163 -12.53 19.13 27.26
N GLY A 164 -11.71 20.11 27.65
CA GLY A 164 -11.68 20.65 29.01
C GLY A 164 -12.93 21.46 29.40
N THR A 165 -13.84 21.77 28.46
CA THR A 165 -15.01 22.64 28.70
C THR A 165 -16.38 21.98 28.56
N GLY A 166 -16.47 20.65 28.40
CA GLY A 166 -17.77 19.99 28.34
C GLY A 166 -17.70 18.47 28.31
N ALA A 167 -18.03 17.82 29.43
CA ALA A 167 -18.17 16.38 29.51
C ALA A 167 -19.46 15.93 28.82
N LYS A 168 -19.36 15.30 27.64
CA LYS A 168 -20.42 14.42 27.10
C LYS A 168 -20.04 12.97 27.34
N LYS A 169 -21.01 12.16 27.78
CA LYS A 169 -20.82 10.72 28.02
C LYS A 169 -20.28 10.03 26.77
N PRO A 170 -19.25 9.17 26.89
CA PRO A 170 -18.69 8.46 25.76
C PRO A 170 -19.73 7.45 25.22
N ARG A 171 -19.91 7.43 23.90
CA ARG A 171 -20.53 6.28 23.24
C ARG A 171 -19.54 5.11 23.36
N LYS A 172 -19.99 3.97 23.87
CA LYS A 172 -19.23 2.71 23.81
C LYS A 172 -19.21 2.23 22.35
N GLN A 173 -18.25 2.73 21.59
CA GLN A 173 -17.64 1.91 20.55
C GLN A 173 -16.37 1.35 21.18
N ASN A 174 -16.23 0.03 21.18
CA ASN A 174 -14.93 -0.56 21.47
C ASN A 174 -14.05 -0.10 20.31
N ALA A 175 -13.10 0.81 20.57
CA ALA A 175 -12.00 0.99 19.64
C ALA A 175 -11.38 -0.39 19.48
N SER A 176 -11.36 -0.91 18.26
CA SER A 176 -10.61 -2.11 17.94
C SER A 176 -9.18 -1.92 18.47
N ASP A 177 -8.66 -2.94 19.16
CA ASP A 177 -7.30 -2.87 19.65
C ASP A 177 -6.38 -2.88 18.44
N PRO A 178 -5.58 -1.82 18.19
CA PRO A 178 -4.66 -1.84 17.06
C PRO A 178 -3.70 -3.04 17.12
N ALA A 179 -3.37 -3.55 18.32
CA ALA A 179 -2.58 -4.76 18.45
C ALA A 179 -3.32 -6.02 17.96
N ASP A 180 -4.62 -6.14 18.25
CA ASP A 180 -5.45 -7.24 17.74
C ASP A 180 -5.66 -7.12 16.23
N GLU A 181 -5.85 -5.91 15.70
CA GLU A 181 -5.96 -5.70 14.26
C GLU A 181 -4.63 -5.97 13.54
N LEU A 182 -3.51 -5.53 14.11
CA LEU A 182 -2.17 -5.85 13.61
C LEU A 182 -1.91 -7.37 13.65
N SER A 183 -2.50 -8.09 14.61
CA SER A 183 -2.38 -9.55 14.68
C SER A 183 -3.08 -10.26 13.48
N LEU A 184 -4.13 -9.68 12.91
CA LEU A 184 -4.73 -10.15 11.64
C LEU A 184 -3.71 -10.10 10.50
N TYR A 185 -2.83 -9.12 10.55
CA TYR A 185 -1.73 -8.99 9.60
C TYR A 185 -0.50 -9.85 9.95
N ALA A 186 -0.25 -10.13 11.23
CA ALA A 186 0.82 -11.02 11.67
C ALA A 186 0.65 -12.46 11.14
N GLY A 187 -0.60 -12.95 11.08
CA GLY A 187 -0.93 -14.25 10.46
C GLY A 187 -0.97 -14.24 8.92
N SER A 188 -0.99 -13.05 8.31
CA SER A 188 -0.98 -12.86 6.85
C SER A 188 0.33 -12.28 6.31
N ALA A 189 1.35 -12.13 7.19
CA ALA A 189 2.74 -12.01 6.81
C ALA A 189 3.05 -13.10 5.77
N SER A 190 3.52 -12.66 4.61
CA SER A 190 3.41 -13.36 3.33
C SER A 190 3.74 -14.87 3.41
N TYR A 191 2.72 -15.73 3.41
CA TYR A 191 2.85 -17.13 2.97
C TYR A 191 3.13 -17.23 1.46
N TYR A 192 3.10 -16.10 0.74
CA TYR A 192 3.35 -16.05 -0.68
C TYR A 192 4.84 -15.74 -0.92
N PRO A 193 5.59 -16.61 -1.61
CA PRO A 193 7.01 -16.38 -1.88
C PRO A 193 7.22 -14.99 -2.49
N THR A 194 8.18 -14.27 -1.92
CA THR A 194 8.54 -12.87 -2.25
C THR A 194 9.40 -12.76 -3.51
N ALA A 195 9.82 -13.90 -4.07
CA ALA A 195 10.59 -14.00 -5.30
C ALA A 195 9.88 -14.89 -6.31
N VAL A 196 10.01 -14.53 -7.59
CA VAL A 196 9.76 -15.48 -8.68
C VAL A 196 10.79 -16.59 -8.53
N THR A 197 10.33 -17.84 -8.53
CA THR A 197 11.19 -19.01 -8.34
C THR A 197 11.29 -19.80 -9.65
N PRO A 198 12.44 -20.44 -9.92
CA PRO A 198 12.55 -21.39 -11.02
C PRO A 198 11.49 -22.48 -10.91
N ASP A 199 10.90 -22.87 -12.05
CA ASP A 199 9.93 -23.98 -12.15
C ASP A 199 8.70 -23.86 -11.23
N ALA A 200 8.26 -22.63 -10.92
CA ALA A 200 7.11 -22.42 -10.03
C ALA A 200 5.84 -23.08 -10.58
N ARG A 201 5.17 -23.88 -9.71
CA ARG A 201 3.91 -24.57 -10.01
C ARG A 201 2.85 -24.25 -8.97
N TRP A 202 1.60 -24.33 -9.40
CA TRP A 202 0.43 -24.31 -8.54
C TRP A 202 0.28 -25.64 -7.79
N PRO A 203 -0.48 -25.70 -6.66
CA PRO A 203 -0.75 -26.95 -5.95
C PRO A 203 -1.39 -28.05 -6.81
N ASN A 204 -2.09 -27.66 -7.88
CA ASN A 204 -2.65 -28.58 -8.87
C ASN A 204 -1.65 -29.03 -9.97
N GLY A 205 -0.36 -28.72 -9.82
CA GLY A 205 0.72 -29.11 -10.73
C GLY A 205 0.87 -28.26 -11.99
N LYS A 206 -0.08 -27.35 -12.28
CA LYS A 206 0.01 -26.45 -13.44
C LYS A 206 1.12 -25.43 -13.28
N VAL A 207 1.71 -25.00 -14.40
CA VAL A 207 2.75 -23.96 -14.41
C VAL A 207 2.19 -22.68 -13.83
N LYS A 208 2.91 -22.08 -12.90
CA LYS A 208 2.56 -20.80 -12.27
C LYS A 208 3.30 -19.64 -12.94
N SER A 209 4.58 -19.84 -13.25
CA SER A 209 5.39 -18.89 -14.01
C SER A 209 6.46 -19.60 -14.82
N GLU A 210 6.82 -19.03 -15.96
CA GLU A 210 7.94 -19.47 -16.80
C GLU A 210 8.78 -18.25 -17.23
N GLY A 211 10.10 -18.44 -17.27
CA GLY A 211 11.07 -17.41 -17.63
C GLY A 211 12.50 -17.83 -17.25
N ALA A 212 13.49 -17.02 -17.65
CA ALA A 212 14.89 -17.31 -17.40
C ALA A 212 15.41 -16.61 -16.14
N PHE A 213 16.50 -17.14 -15.58
CA PHE A 213 17.18 -16.55 -14.45
C PHE A 213 18.65 -16.34 -14.80
N LYS A 214 19.21 -15.22 -14.31
CA LYS A 214 20.62 -14.89 -14.38
C LYS A 214 21.05 -14.38 -13.01
N ASP A 215 22.11 -14.96 -12.45
CA ASP A 215 22.63 -14.61 -11.12
C ASP A 215 21.56 -14.62 -10.01
N ASP A 216 20.73 -15.69 -9.99
CA ASP A 216 19.58 -15.87 -9.08
C ASP A 216 18.49 -14.78 -9.18
N LYS A 217 18.50 -13.99 -10.26
CA LYS A 217 17.51 -12.95 -10.54
C LYS A 217 16.72 -13.26 -11.83
N PRO A 218 15.41 -12.98 -11.87
CA PRO A 218 14.64 -13.05 -13.10
C PRO A 218 15.25 -12.17 -14.19
N GLU A 219 15.39 -12.73 -15.39
CA GLU A 219 15.99 -12.06 -16.56
C GLU A 219 15.24 -12.46 -17.82
N GLY A 220 14.99 -11.51 -18.72
CA GLY A 220 14.39 -11.79 -20.00
C GLY A 220 12.86 -11.86 -19.97
N PRO A 221 12.24 -12.44 -21.02
CA PRO A 221 10.79 -12.56 -21.11
C PRO A 221 10.23 -13.51 -20.05
N PHE A 222 9.14 -13.10 -19.41
CA PHE A 222 8.41 -13.89 -18.43
C PHE A 222 6.93 -14.00 -18.78
N ARG A 223 6.34 -15.14 -18.38
CA ARG A 223 4.90 -15.35 -18.42
C ARG A 223 4.41 -15.94 -17.10
N PHE A 224 3.21 -15.54 -16.72
CA PHE A 224 2.53 -15.97 -15.51
C PHE A 224 1.14 -16.48 -15.86
N PHE A 225 0.68 -17.47 -15.09
CA PHE A 225 -0.58 -18.15 -15.34
C PHE A 225 -1.43 -18.25 -14.07
N PHE A 226 -2.75 -18.14 -14.24
CA PHE A 226 -3.72 -18.48 -13.21
C PHE A 226 -3.64 -19.96 -12.84
N MET A 227 -4.21 -20.35 -11.69
CA MET A 227 -4.33 -21.76 -11.30
C MET A 227 -5.14 -22.59 -12.32
N THR A 228 -5.97 -21.94 -13.13
CA THR A 228 -6.68 -22.56 -14.27
C THR A 228 -5.74 -22.91 -15.44
N GLY A 229 -4.58 -22.27 -15.54
CA GLY A 229 -3.67 -22.31 -16.69
C GLY A 229 -3.87 -21.16 -17.68
N ALA A 230 -4.88 -20.29 -17.46
CA ALA A 230 -5.09 -19.11 -18.29
C ALA A 230 -3.96 -18.08 -18.13
N PRO A 231 -3.63 -17.28 -19.17
CA PRO A 231 -2.61 -16.24 -19.06
C PRO A 231 -3.02 -15.21 -18.02
N LEU A 232 -2.08 -14.85 -17.15
CA LEU A 232 -2.28 -13.86 -16.08
C LEU A 232 -1.49 -12.59 -16.38
N ALA A 233 -0.20 -12.73 -16.67
CA ALA A 233 0.66 -11.60 -17.02
C ALA A 233 1.81 -12.03 -17.92
N SER A 234 2.35 -11.08 -18.67
CA SER A 234 3.60 -11.27 -19.42
C SER A 234 4.34 -9.96 -19.59
N GLY A 235 5.66 -10.04 -19.64
CA GLY A 235 6.53 -8.89 -19.85
C GLY A 235 7.99 -9.29 -19.78
N HIS A 236 8.86 -8.32 -19.46
CA HIS A 236 10.30 -8.52 -19.40
C HIS A 236 10.85 -8.17 -18.01
N PHE A 237 11.83 -8.95 -17.55
CA PHE A 237 12.65 -8.62 -16.39
C PHE A 237 14.07 -8.28 -16.81
N GLU A 238 14.66 -7.30 -16.14
CA GLU A 238 16.06 -6.95 -16.24
C GLU A 238 16.62 -6.84 -14.82
N ASN A 239 17.64 -7.65 -14.49
CA ASN A 239 18.24 -7.72 -13.16
C ASN A 239 17.22 -7.94 -12.02
N GLY A 240 16.18 -8.73 -12.27
CA GLY A 240 15.11 -9.01 -11.31
C GLY A 240 14.06 -7.92 -11.16
N VAL A 241 14.10 -6.87 -12.00
CA VAL A 241 13.15 -5.76 -12.01
C VAL A 241 12.34 -5.78 -13.31
N ARG A 242 11.02 -5.53 -13.24
CA ARG A 242 10.18 -5.47 -14.44
C ARG A 242 10.56 -4.26 -15.31
N GLN A 243 10.72 -4.46 -16.60
CA GLN A 243 11.00 -3.41 -17.57
C GLN A 243 10.21 -3.64 -18.86
N GLY A 244 10.06 -2.58 -19.66
CA GLY A 244 9.46 -2.63 -20.99
C GLY A 244 7.95 -2.81 -20.98
N THR A 245 7.41 -3.31 -22.08
CA THR A 245 5.96 -3.49 -22.23
C THR A 245 5.46 -4.68 -21.42
N TRP A 246 4.45 -4.43 -20.57
CA TRP A 246 3.77 -5.44 -19.79
C TRP A 246 2.30 -5.56 -20.16
N GLN A 247 1.75 -6.75 -19.91
CA GLN A 247 0.36 -7.09 -20.19
C GLN A 247 -0.23 -7.85 -19.00
N TYR A 248 -1.42 -7.45 -18.56
CA TYR A 248 -2.18 -8.11 -17.48
C TYR A 248 -3.58 -8.50 -17.93
N HIS A 249 -4.02 -9.68 -17.52
CA HIS A 249 -5.33 -10.23 -17.85
C HIS A 249 -6.21 -10.34 -16.61
N LEU A 250 -7.51 -10.19 -16.82
CA LEU A 250 -8.51 -10.44 -15.79
C LEU A 250 -8.62 -11.95 -15.48
N PRO A 251 -8.92 -12.34 -14.24
CA PRO A 251 -9.13 -13.73 -13.89
C PRO A 251 -10.31 -14.35 -14.65
N PRO A 252 -10.21 -15.62 -15.05
CA PRO A 252 -11.33 -16.34 -15.64
C PRO A 252 -12.37 -16.68 -14.56
N SER A 253 -13.34 -15.79 -14.31
CA SER A 253 -14.54 -16.11 -13.50
C SER A 253 -15.76 -15.16 -13.59
N HIS A 254 -15.90 -14.26 -14.58
CA HIS A 254 -17.07 -13.33 -14.62
C HIS A 254 -17.77 -13.11 -15.97
N THR A 255 -17.35 -13.77 -17.03
CA THR A 255 -18.16 -13.95 -18.24
C THR A 255 -18.31 -15.45 -18.48
N GLU A 256 -19.47 -15.91 -18.95
CA GLU A 256 -19.80 -17.35 -19.11
C GLU A 256 -18.88 -18.09 -20.10
N ASP A 257 -17.91 -17.41 -20.70
CA ASP A 257 -16.97 -17.97 -21.65
C ASP A 257 -15.52 -17.84 -21.17
N ALA A 258 -14.96 -18.95 -20.70
CA ALA A 258 -13.55 -19.08 -20.33
C ALA A 258 -12.58 -18.88 -21.51
N SER A 259 -13.07 -18.67 -22.73
CA SER A 259 -12.28 -18.29 -23.90
C SER A 259 -12.03 -16.78 -24.02
N GLU A 260 -12.75 -15.94 -23.27
CA GLU A 260 -12.57 -14.49 -23.30
C GLU A 260 -11.27 -14.08 -22.57
N LYS A 261 -10.22 -13.84 -23.37
CA LYS A 261 -8.97 -13.21 -22.92
C LYS A 261 -9.19 -11.71 -22.72
N ARG A 262 -9.87 -11.32 -21.63
CA ARG A 262 -10.05 -9.89 -21.33
C ARG A 262 -8.76 -9.31 -20.77
N LEU A 263 -8.19 -8.40 -21.57
CA LEU A 263 -7.04 -7.60 -21.21
C LEU A 263 -7.48 -6.55 -20.19
N TRP A 264 -6.91 -6.57 -18.99
CA TRP A 264 -7.10 -5.46 -18.05
C TRP A 264 -6.32 -4.23 -18.52
N GLY A 265 -5.08 -4.44 -18.93
CA GLY A 265 -4.18 -3.37 -19.31
C GLY A 265 -2.90 -3.87 -19.97
N ARG A 266 -2.48 -3.16 -21.00
CA ARG A 266 -1.14 -3.22 -21.58
C ARG A 266 -0.55 -1.81 -21.59
N GLY A 267 0.72 -1.70 -21.21
CA GLY A 267 1.45 -0.44 -21.25
C GLY A 267 2.91 -0.64 -20.89
N GLU A 268 3.61 0.47 -20.70
CA GLU A 268 5.05 0.47 -20.40
C GLU A 268 5.27 0.36 -18.89
N VAL A 269 6.31 -0.38 -18.52
CA VAL A 269 6.80 -0.50 -17.14
C VAL A 269 8.26 -0.08 -17.10
N LYS A 270 8.57 0.89 -16.24
CA LYS A 270 9.93 1.39 -16.00
C LYS A 270 10.31 1.19 -14.55
N ASP A 271 11.43 0.51 -14.32
CA ASP A 271 11.94 0.12 -13.01
C ASP A 271 10.95 -0.74 -12.21
N GLY A 272 9.93 -1.28 -12.86
CA GLY A 272 8.84 -2.00 -12.22
C GLY A 272 7.70 -1.13 -11.74
N LEU A 273 7.57 0.08 -12.28
CA LEU A 273 6.41 0.96 -12.15
C LEU A 273 5.77 1.19 -13.50
N GLU A 274 4.44 1.17 -13.53
CA GLU A 274 3.64 1.47 -14.71
C GLU A 274 3.84 2.93 -15.15
N GLU A 275 4.12 3.14 -16.44
CA GLU A 275 4.47 4.45 -17.01
C GLU A 275 3.71 4.66 -18.34
N GLY A 276 3.35 5.90 -18.63
CA GLY A 276 2.72 6.30 -19.88
C GLY A 276 1.29 5.76 -20.06
N LEU A 277 0.90 5.59 -21.32
CA LEU A 277 -0.45 5.16 -21.68
C LEU A 277 -0.61 3.64 -21.48
N TRP A 278 -1.66 3.30 -20.76
CA TRP A 278 -2.16 1.94 -20.57
C TRP A 278 -3.53 1.80 -21.19
N THR A 279 -3.72 0.78 -22.03
CA THR A 279 -5.00 0.47 -22.65
C THR A 279 -5.50 -0.91 -22.26
N GLY A 280 -6.80 -1.00 -21.97
CA GLY A 280 -7.45 -2.28 -21.66
C GLY A 280 -8.85 -2.09 -21.12
N THR A 281 -9.45 -3.14 -20.61
CA THR A 281 -10.85 -3.16 -20.14
C THR A 281 -10.91 -3.02 -18.62
N ASP A 282 -12.13 -2.97 -18.07
CA ASP A 282 -12.37 -3.15 -16.64
C ASP A 282 -13.15 -4.45 -16.41
N GLU A 283 -13.30 -4.89 -15.16
CA GLU A 283 -14.02 -6.14 -14.81
C GLU A 283 -15.47 -6.14 -15.31
N TRP A 284 -16.12 -4.97 -15.24
CA TRP A 284 -17.56 -4.79 -15.41
C TRP A 284 -17.98 -4.44 -16.85
N SER A 285 -17.03 -4.08 -17.71
CA SER A 285 -17.27 -3.56 -19.05
C SER A 285 -16.20 -4.02 -20.04
N PRO A 286 -16.60 -4.59 -21.19
CA PRO A 286 -15.66 -4.94 -22.25
C PRO A 286 -15.18 -3.72 -23.04
N VAL A 287 -15.64 -2.52 -22.68
CA VAL A 287 -15.22 -1.27 -23.34
C VAL A 287 -13.76 -0.97 -22.99
N GLU A 288 -12.94 -0.80 -24.03
CA GLU A 288 -11.55 -0.39 -23.84
C GLU A 288 -11.47 1.03 -23.29
N ARG A 289 -10.60 1.20 -22.30
CA ARG A 289 -10.28 2.45 -21.64
C ARG A 289 -8.79 2.73 -21.75
N ALA A 290 -8.49 4.01 -21.84
CA ALA A 290 -7.14 4.54 -21.77
C ALA A 290 -6.90 5.15 -20.39
N ARG A 291 -5.75 4.82 -19.80
CA ARG A 291 -5.31 5.19 -18.45
C ARG A 291 -3.89 5.70 -18.56
N VAL A 292 -3.58 6.87 -17.99
CA VAL A 292 -2.22 7.42 -18.04
C VAL A 292 -1.56 7.24 -16.69
N PHE A 293 -0.44 6.52 -16.66
CA PHE A 293 0.35 6.24 -15.47
C PHE A 293 1.65 7.04 -15.45
N HIS A 294 2.08 7.46 -14.27
CA HIS A 294 3.42 8.01 -14.04
C HIS A 294 3.97 7.48 -12.73
N ALA A 295 5.09 6.78 -12.75
CA ALA A 295 5.67 6.09 -11.60
C ALA A 295 4.63 5.20 -10.87
N GLY A 296 3.79 4.52 -11.64
CA GLY A 296 2.64 3.73 -11.21
C GLY A 296 1.41 4.55 -10.84
N VAL A 297 1.44 5.87 -10.75
CA VAL A 297 0.24 6.64 -10.34
C VAL A 297 -0.67 6.87 -11.55
N LEU A 298 -1.93 6.47 -11.47
CA LEU A 298 -2.94 6.90 -12.44
C LEU A 298 -3.16 8.41 -12.34
N GLN A 299 -2.88 9.15 -13.41
CA GLN A 299 -3.00 10.61 -13.47
C GLN A 299 -4.44 11.03 -13.81
N GLU A 300 -5.01 10.50 -14.89
CA GLU A 300 -6.39 10.78 -15.33
C GLU A 300 -6.98 9.57 -16.08
N LEU A 301 -8.30 9.39 -15.97
CA LEU A 301 -9.06 8.53 -16.89
C LEU A 301 -9.27 9.31 -18.18
N SER A 302 -8.48 9.05 -19.21
CA SER A 302 -8.77 9.61 -20.53
C SER A 302 -10.09 9.03 -21.05
N ALA A 303 -10.93 9.90 -21.62
CA ALA A 303 -12.15 9.49 -22.31
C ALA A 303 -11.81 8.39 -23.34
N PRO A 304 -12.73 7.43 -23.58
CA PRO A 304 -12.49 6.36 -24.55
C PRO A 304 -12.09 6.97 -25.90
N PRO A 305 -11.16 6.36 -26.65
CA PRO A 305 -10.77 6.87 -27.95
C PRO A 305 -12.03 7.02 -28.81
N THR A 306 -12.33 8.26 -29.22
CA THR A 306 -13.39 8.54 -30.19
C THR A 306 -13.07 7.81 -31.47
N ARG A 307 -13.97 6.92 -31.88
CA ARG A 307 -13.94 6.19 -33.15
C ARG A 307 -13.86 7.12 -34.35
#